data_AF-A0A7F8RIJ8-F1
#
_entry.id   AF-A0A7F8RIJ8-F1
#
_cell.length_a   1.000
_cell.length_b   1.000
_cell.length_c   1.000
_cell.angle_alpha   90.00
_cell.angle_beta   90.00
_cell.angle_gamma   90.00
#
_symmetry.space_group_name_H-M   'P 1'
#
loop_
_entity.id
_entity.type
_entity.pdbx_description
1 polymer ?
#
loop_
_entity_poly.entity_id
_entity_poly.type
_entity_poly.pdbx_seq_one_letter_code
_entity_poly.pdbx_strand_id
1 'polypeptide(L)'
;MISFRQAAYLTCFFATVSCGCLTQLYKNTFFRGGDLTAAYTPNAQHCQMMCTFHPRCLLFSFLPESSTNDTGKRFGCFLKDSASGILPRVSRTNAISGHSLKQCGHQISACHRDIHKGIDMRGVNFNVSKVKNVEECQKICTNSIHCQFFTYATERFYNAAYRNACLLKNGPGGTPISIKVLTNVVSGFSLKPCALSEIGCRMDIFQHLTFSDVDITRAVTPDAFVCQTICTYHPNCLFFTFYTKAWHLEPQRNVCFLKTSKSGTPSSPTPQENAISGYSLLTCKTLPEPCHSKIYSGVDFEGEELNVTFVEGVSVCQETCTKMIRCQFFTYSLRPEDCRGEKCKCSLRLSLDGSPTRITYGTQASSGYSLRLCRSGDSSVCTTKTNTRIVGGTNSSWGEWPWQVSLQVKLRAQSHLCGGSIIGHQWVLTAAHCFDGLPLLNVWHIYSGILNLSEITKETPFSQIKELIIHQNYKISDGGGHDIALIKLETPLNYTEFQKPICLPSKADTNTIYTNCWVTGWGFTKEKGEIQNTLQKANIPLVPSEECQKKYRDYEITKQMICAGYKEGGKDAWGFRRSLSL
;
A
#
# COMPACT_ATOMS: atom_id res chain seq x y z
N MET A 1 -1.99 -54.50 48.05
CA MET A 1 -3.29 -53.86 47.76
C MET A 1 -3.05 -52.38 47.57
N ILE A 2 -3.06 -51.95 46.30
CA ILE A 2 -2.71 -50.61 45.84
C ILE A 2 -3.96 -49.74 45.97
N SER A 3 -3.88 -48.65 46.73
CA SER A 3 -4.95 -47.64 46.79
C SER A 3 -4.41 -46.30 46.31
N PHE A 4 -4.72 -45.98 45.06
CA PHE A 4 -4.47 -44.68 44.43
C PHE A 4 -5.30 -43.58 45.11
N ARG A 5 -4.63 -42.57 45.67
CA ARG A 5 -5.22 -41.24 45.90
C ARG A 5 -4.86 -40.37 44.70
N GLN A 6 -5.81 -40.13 43.80
CA GLN A 6 -5.67 -39.12 42.75
C GLN A 6 -5.99 -37.73 43.34
N ALA A 7 -4.95 -36.93 43.53
CA ALA A 7 -5.07 -35.48 43.63
C ALA A 7 -5.24 -34.93 42.21
N ALA A 8 -6.44 -34.44 41.89
CA ALA A 8 -6.70 -33.75 40.64
C ALA A 8 -6.05 -32.35 40.69
N TYR A 9 -4.88 -32.22 40.08
CA TYR A 9 -4.30 -30.92 39.76
C TYR A 9 -5.17 -30.25 38.70
N LEU A 10 -5.88 -29.20 39.10
CA LEU A 10 -6.57 -28.29 38.19
C LEU A 10 -5.52 -27.40 37.52
N THR A 11 -4.89 -27.90 36.45
CA THR A 11 -4.05 -27.09 35.56
C THR A 11 -4.97 -26.16 34.78
N CYS A 12 -5.12 -24.92 35.28
CA CYS A 12 -5.59 -23.80 34.48
C CYS A 12 -4.62 -23.56 33.33
N PHE A 13 -4.87 -24.22 32.19
CA PHE A 13 -4.35 -23.77 30.91
C PHE A 13 -4.96 -22.39 30.63
N PHE A 14 -4.21 -21.33 30.97
CA PHE A 14 -4.35 -20.06 30.27
C PHE A 14 -3.93 -20.31 28.83
N ALA A 15 -4.87 -20.76 28.00
CA ALA A 15 -4.73 -20.68 26.56
C ALA A 15 -4.63 -19.19 26.22
N THR A 16 -3.41 -18.72 25.97
CA THR A 16 -3.18 -17.49 25.24
C THR A 16 -3.89 -17.66 23.90
N VAL A 17 -5.09 -17.10 23.77
CA VAL A 17 -5.83 -17.07 22.51
C VAL A 17 -4.91 -16.37 21.51
N SER A 18 -4.32 -17.16 20.61
CA SER A 18 -3.65 -16.63 19.44
C SER A 18 -4.67 -15.75 18.72
N CYS A 19 -4.35 -14.46 18.62
CA CYS A 19 -5.19 -13.44 18.00
C CYS A 19 -5.12 -13.65 16.48
N GLY A 20 -5.81 -14.69 16.00
CA GLY A 20 -5.91 -15.05 14.59
C GLY A 20 -6.97 -14.23 13.87
N CYS A 21 -6.87 -14.16 12.55
CA CYS A 21 -7.87 -13.52 11.69
C CYS A 21 -9.26 -14.15 11.88
N LEU A 22 -10.24 -13.36 12.32
CA LEU A 22 -11.64 -13.78 12.49
C LEU A 22 -12.52 -13.20 11.38
N THR A 23 -12.77 -14.00 10.33
CA THR A 23 -13.63 -13.61 9.20
C THR A 23 -15.11 -13.98 9.38
N GLN A 24 -15.41 -14.84 10.36
CA GLN A 24 -16.74 -15.39 10.54
C GLN A 24 -17.77 -14.33 10.92
N LEU A 25 -18.92 -14.36 10.23
CA LEU A 25 -20.10 -13.57 10.57
C LEU A 25 -21.09 -14.41 11.39
N TYR A 26 -21.58 -13.83 12.48
CA TYR A 26 -22.56 -14.42 13.37
C TYR A 26 -23.97 -13.96 12.98
N LYS A 27 -24.77 -14.88 12.45
CA LYS A 27 -26.19 -14.64 12.12
C LYS A 27 -27.04 -14.65 13.40
N ASN A 28 -28.18 -13.96 13.35
CA ASN A 28 -29.13 -13.81 14.45
C ASN A 28 -28.49 -13.32 15.76
N THR A 29 -27.40 -12.56 15.66
CA THR A 29 -26.58 -12.17 16.81
C THR A 29 -26.35 -10.67 16.80
N PHE A 30 -26.49 -10.04 17.97
CA PHE A 30 -26.17 -8.64 18.20
C PHE A 30 -25.23 -8.52 19.40
N PHE A 31 -24.16 -7.75 19.29
CA PHE A 31 -23.25 -7.47 20.41
C PHE A 31 -23.82 -6.33 21.26
N ARG A 32 -24.00 -6.57 22.57
CA ARG A 32 -24.53 -5.57 23.49
C ARG A 32 -23.41 -4.69 24.06
N GLY A 33 -23.59 -3.37 23.99
CA GLY A 33 -22.64 -2.38 24.49
C GLY A 33 -21.43 -2.17 23.60
N GLY A 34 -20.42 -1.49 24.14
CA GLY A 34 -19.15 -1.18 23.46
C GLY A 34 -19.28 -0.22 22.29
N ASP A 35 -20.41 0.47 22.12
CA ASP A 35 -20.70 1.31 20.96
C ASP A 35 -19.75 2.52 20.87
N LEU A 36 -19.05 2.62 19.73
CA LEU A 36 -18.19 3.75 19.39
C LEU A 36 -18.97 4.79 18.57
N THR A 37 -19.59 4.32 17.49
CA THR A 37 -20.34 5.14 16.55
C THR A 37 -21.28 4.25 15.73
N ALA A 38 -22.27 4.86 15.07
CA ALA A 38 -23.20 4.21 14.19
C ALA A 38 -23.27 4.92 12.84
N ALA A 39 -23.36 4.14 11.76
CA ALA A 39 -23.54 4.64 10.40
C ALA A 39 -24.45 3.69 9.61
N TYR A 40 -24.81 4.06 8.38
CA TYR A 40 -25.63 3.21 7.51
C TYR A 40 -24.78 2.52 6.45
N THR A 41 -24.99 1.22 6.28
CA THR A 41 -24.26 0.41 5.29
C THR A 41 -25.23 -0.51 4.55
N PRO A 42 -25.02 -0.81 3.27
CA PRO A 42 -25.97 -1.61 2.51
C PRO A 42 -25.99 -3.10 2.94
N ASN A 43 -24.88 -3.61 3.47
CA ASN A 43 -24.76 -4.99 3.93
C ASN A 43 -23.76 -5.10 5.10
N ALA A 44 -23.65 -6.31 5.67
CA ALA A 44 -22.76 -6.60 6.78
C ALA A 44 -21.28 -6.56 6.38
N GLN A 45 -20.93 -6.91 5.14
CA GLN A 45 -19.57 -6.89 4.62
C GLN A 45 -19.01 -5.46 4.57
N HIS A 46 -19.81 -4.50 4.13
CA HIS A 46 -19.44 -3.09 4.13
C HIS A 46 -19.30 -2.55 5.56
N CYS A 47 -20.17 -3.00 6.49
CA CYS A 47 -20.03 -2.70 7.92
C CYS A 47 -18.73 -3.26 8.52
N GLN A 48 -18.35 -4.48 8.14
CA GLN A 48 -17.07 -5.09 8.53
C GLN A 48 -15.87 -4.30 8.00
N MET A 49 -15.92 -3.87 6.74
CA MET A 49 -14.88 -3.03 6.14
C MET A 49 -14.74 -1.71 6.90
N MET A 50 -15.85 -1.01 7.17
CA MET A 50 -15.83 0.21 7.98
C MET A 50 -15.25 -0.03 9.37
N CYS A 51 -15.63 -1.12 10.05
CA CYS A 51 -15.03 -1.47 11.34
C CYS A 51 -13.52 -1.73 11.20
N THR A 52 -13.08 -2.34 10.11
CA THR A 52 -11.65 -2.62 9.85
C THR A 52 -10.83 -1.35 9.75
N PHE A 53 -11.30 -0.34 9.01
CA PHE A 53 -10.59 0.93 8.85
C PHE A 53 -10.83 1.94 9.98
N HIS A 54 -11.84 1.75 10.83
CA HIS A 54 -12.05 2.59 12.01
C HIS A 54 -10.94 2.36 13.05
N PRO A 55 -10.26 3.40 13.60
CA PRO A 55 -9.05 3.24 14.43
C PRO A 55 -9.21 2.38 15.69
N ARG A 56 -10.42 2.36 16.28
CA ARG A 56 -10.74 1.62 17.51
C ARG A 56 -11.68 0.42 17.34
N CYS A 57 -12.34 0.27 16.19
CA CYS A 57 -13.39 -0.75 16.09
C CYS A 57 -12.79 -2.15 16.02
N LEU A 58 -13.26 -3.04 16.88
CA LEU A 58 -12.88 -4.46 16.91
C LEU A 58 -14.03 -5.38 16.52
N LEU A 59 -15.26 -4.98 16.87
CA LEU A 59 -16.47 -5.74 16.62
C LEU A 59 -17.52 -4.84 15.98
N PHE A 60 -18.47 -5.43 15.26
CA PHE A 60 -19.61 -4.69 14.74
C PHE A 60 -20.90 -5.51 14.83
N SER A 61 -22.02 -4.80 14.82
CA SER A 61 -23.35 -5.37 14.61
C SER A 61 -24.07 -4.62 13.51
N PHE A 62 -24.72 -5.35 12.63
CA PHE A 62 -25.46 -4.86 11.48
C PHE A 62 -26.91 -5.30 11.54
N LEU A 63 -27.82 -4.37 11.26
CA LEU A 63 -29.26 -4.60 11.21
C LEU A 63 -29.76 -4.52 9.77
N PRO A 64 -29.99 -5.65 9.06
CA PRO A 64 -30.59 -5.62 7.73
C PRO A 64 -32.04 -5.14 7.77
N GLU A 65 -32.62 -4.88 6.60
CA GLU A 65 -34.02 -4.47 6.44
C GLU A 65 -35.01 -5.32 7.26
N SER A 66 -34.87 -6.65 7.20
CA SER A 66 -35.77 -7.62 7.82
C SER A 66 -35.61 -7.78 9.33
N SER A 67 -34.71 -7.04 9.97
CA SER A 67 -34.39 -7.20 11.39
C SER A 67 -35.16 -6.28 12.33
N THR A 68 -35.83 -5.25 11.81
CA THR A 68 -36.51 -4.25 12.63
C THR A 68 -37.64 -3.53 11.90
N ASN A 69 -38.77 -3.35 12.61
CA ASN A 69 -39.89 -2.53 12.15
C ASN A 69 -39.59 -1.03 12.26
N ASP A 70 -38.65 -0.65 13.13
CA ASP A 70 -38.15 0.72 13.23
C ASP A 70 -37.32 1.07 11.98
N THR A 71 -37.92 1.86 11.09
CA THR A 71 -37.30 2.26 9.82
C THR A 71 -36.06 3.15 9.98
N GLY A 72 -35.84 3.73 11.17
CA GLY A 72 -34.64 4.48 11.50
C GLY A 72 -33.45 3.60 11.87
N LYS A 73 -33.68 2.33 12.20
CA LYS A 73 -32.62 1.37 12.58
C LYS A 73 -32.24 0.40 11.48
N ARG A 74 -32.99 0.39 10.37
CA ARG A 74 -32.69 -0.45 9.19
C ARG A 74 -31.37 -0.01 8.56
N PHE A 75 -30.59 -0.98 8.12
CA PHE A 75 -29.25 -0.80 7.57
C PHE A 75 -28.24 -0.18 8.55
N GLY A 76 -28.57 -0.16 9.85
CA GLY A 76 -27.69 0.36 10.89
C GLY A 76 -26.48 -0.54 11.10
N CYS A 77 -25.30 0.05 11.00
CA CYS A 77 -24.00 -0.54 11.30
C CYS A 77 -23.46 0.11 12.57
N PHE A 78 -23.29 -0.69 13.62
CA PHE A 78 -22.84 -0.27 14.93
C PHE A 78 -21.40 -0.74 15.13
N LEU A 79 -20.46 0.22 15.16
CA LEU A 79 -19.03 -0.04 15.35
C LEU A 79 -18.72 -0.09 16.85
N LYS A 80 -17.96 -1.08 17.30
CA LYS A 80 -17.79 -1.38 18.72
C LYS A 80 -16.34 -1.67 19.12
N ASP A 81 -15.97 -1.31 20.35
CA ASP A 81 -14.71 -1.65 21.01
C ASP A 81 -15.01 -2.47 22.28
N SER A 82 -14.01 -3.24 22.72
CA SER A 82 -14.04 -3.94 24.00
C SER A 82 -12.61 -4.12 24.51
N ALA A 83 -12.39 -3.83 25.80
CA ALA A 83 -11.09 -4.02 26.43
C ALA A 83 -10.62 -5.47 26.39
N SER A 84 -11.54 -6.44 26.49
CA SER A 84 -11.26 -7.87 26.38
C SER A 84 -11.30 -8.40 24.94
N GLY A 85 -11.64 -7.56 23.96
CA GLY A 85 -11.87 -7.97 22.57
C GLY A 85 -13.17 -8.76 22.34
N ILE A 86 -13.97 -8.99 23.39
CA ILE A 86 -15.22 -9.77 23.35
C ILE A 86 -16.36 -8.94 23.94
N LEU A 87 -17.57 -9.06 23.38
CA LEU A 87 -18.79 -8.46 23.90
C LEU A 87 -19.89 -9.51 24.11
N PRO A 88 -20.82 -9.28 25.05
CA PRO A 88 -21.97 -10.16 25.25
C PRO A 88 -22.80 -10.29 23.97
N ARG A 89 -23.08 -11.54 23.57
CA ARG A 89 -23.90 -11.88 22.40
C ARG A 89 -25.35 -12.02 22.85
N VAL A 90 -26.24 -11.24 22.25
CA VAL A 90 -27.69 -11.41 22.43
C VAL A 90 -28.31 -11.91 21.13
N SER A 91 -29.24 -12.86 21.26
CA SER A 91 -30.02 -13.35 20.12
C SER A 91 -30.91 -12.23 19.61
N ARG A 92 -30.79 -11.91 18.32
CA ARG A 92 -31.64 -10.91 17.66
C ARG A 92 -31.88 -11.34 16.23
N THR A 93 -33.13 -11.63 15.90
CA THR A 93 -33.54 -12.15 14.59
C THR A 93 -33.00 -11.29 13.45
N ASN A 94 -32.38 -11.93 12.47
CA ASN A 94 -31.77 -11.34 11.28
C ASN A 94 -30.60 -10.37 11.54
N ALA A 95 -30.22 -10.05 12.77
CA ALA A 95 -29.03 -9.26 13.04
C ALA A 95 -27.77 -10.05 12.65
N ILE A 96 -26.78 -9.36 12.09
CA ILE A 96 -25.50 -9.95 11.69
C ILE A 96 -24.40 -9.24 12.44
N SER A 97 -23.58 -9.97 13.19
CA SER A 97 -22.43 -9.40 13.89
C SER A 97 -21.13 -10.05 13.44
N GLY A 98 -19.99 -9.38 13.66
CA GLY A 98 -18.69 -9.92 13.26
C GLY A 98 -17.53 -9.15 13.86
N HIS A 99 -16.33 -9.56 13.50
CA HIS A 99 -15.08 -8.92 13.91
C HIS A 99 -14.48 -8.08 12.77
N SER A 100 -13.67 -7.10 13.14
CA SER A 100 -12.82 -6.37 12.20
C SER A 100 -11.78 -7.29 11.57
N LEU A 101 -11.32 -6.97 10.36
CA LEU A 101 -10.28 -7.71 9.65
C LEU A 101 -8.86 -7.21 9.96
N LYS A 102 -8.66 -6.44 11.04
CA LYS A 102 -7.37 -5.83 11.44
C LYS A 102 -6.24 -6.83 11.71
N GLN A 103 -6.45 -8.14 11.61
CA GLN A 103 -5.42 -9.17 11.76
C GLN A 103 -5.36 -10.12 10.56
N CYS A 104 -6.05 -9.77 9.47
CA CYS A 104 -6.25 -10.63 8.32
C CYS A 104 -5.32 -10.33 7.14
N GLY A 105 -4.34 -9.43 7.32
CA GLY A 105 -3.30 -9.13 6.33
C GLY A 105 -3.88 -8.86 4.93
N HIS A 106 -3.61 -9.76 3.99
CA HIS A 106 -4.06 -9.71 2.59
C HIS A 106 -5.57 -9.47 2.36
N GLN A 107 -6.43 -9.82 3.32
CA GLN A 107 -7.88 -9.61 3.18
C GLN A 107 -8.32 -8.17 3.43
N ILE A 108 -7.42 -7.31 3.90
CA ILE A 108 -7.72 -5.91 4.19
C ILE A 108 -7.79 -5.12 2.88
N SER A 109 -9.01 -4.78 2.47
CA SER A 109 -9.25 -3.95 1.30
C SER A 109 -10.40 -2.97 1.53
N ALA A 110 -10.16 -1.70 1.19
CA ALA A 110 -11.19 -0.68 1.12
C ALA A 110 -11.99 -0.75 -0.20
N CYS A 111 -11.54 -1.56 -1.16
CA CYS A 111 -12.23 -1.75 -2.43
C CYS A 111 -13.51 -2.55 -2.25
N HIS A 112 -14.64 -1.97 -2.66
CA HIS A 112 -15.95 -2.61 -2.62
C HIS A 112 -16.65 -2.45 -3.95
N ARG A 113 -16.83 -3.56 -4.68
CA ARG A 113 -17.38 -3.55 -6.05
C ARG A 113 -18.88 -3.80 -6.13
N ASP A 114 -19.50 -4.20 -5.01
CA ASP A 114 -20.89 -4.65 -5.06
C ASP A 114 -21.84 -3.52 -5.46
N ILE A 115 -22.88 -3.95 -6.15
CA ILE A 115 -24.00 -3.15 -6.59
C ILE A 115 -25.25 -3.62 -5.84
N HIS A 116 -26.00 -2.68 -5.27
CA HIS A 116 -27.13 -2.95 -4.40
C HIS A 116 -28.44 -2.55 -5.08
N LYS A 117 -29.18 -3.55 -5.54
CA LYS A 117 -30.49 -3.37 -6.16
C LYS A 117 -31.56 -3.11 -5.10
N GLY A 118 -32.54 -2.29 -5.42
CA GLY A 118 -33.71 -2.09 -4.57
C GLY A 118 -33.47 -1.17 -3.37
N ILE A 119 -32.33 -0.48 -3.31
CA ILE A 119 -32.02 0.48 -2.23
C ILE A 119 -31.55 1.82 -2.78
N ASP A 120 -31.98 2.89 -2.13
CA ASP A 120 -31.53 4.28 -2.30
C ASP A 120 -30.62 4.65 -1.12
N MET A 121 -29.34 4.84 -1.41
CA MET A 121 -28.35 5.35 -0.47
C MET A 121 -28.42 6.88 -0.47
N ARG A 122 -28.97 7.49 0.58
CA ARG A 122 -29.18 8.94 0.63
C ARG A 122 -27.92 9.68 1.08
N GLY A 123 -27.70 10.84 0.48
CA GLY A 123 -26.58 11.75 0.73
C GLY A 123 -26.86 13.08 0.05
N VAL A 124 -25.88 13.97 0.03
CA VAL A 124 -25.99 15.24 -0.70
C VAL A 124 -25.83 14.95 -2.20
N ASN A 125 -26.89 15.14 -2.97
CA ASN A 125 -26.86 15.03 -4.42
C ASN A 125 -26.20 16.29 -4.98
N PHE A 126 -25.00 16.17 -5.55
CA PHE A 126 -24.29 17.32 -6.13
C PHE A 126 -24.24 17.28 -7.66
N ASN A 127 -24.52 16.12 -8.27
CA ASN A 127 -24.60 15.97 -9.72
C ASN A 127 -25.67 14.93 -10.07
N VAL A 128 -26.50 15.25 -11.07
CA VAL A 128 -27.51 14.36 -11.63
C VAL A 128 -27.37 14.38 -13.15
N SER A 129 -27.11 13.22 -13.75
CA SER A 129 -26.95 13.08 -15.20
C SER A 129 -27.73 11.87 -15.74
N LYS A 130 -28.02 11.85 -17.04
CA LYS A 130 -28.64 10.69 -17.71
C LYS A 130 -27.55 9.73 -18.18
N VAL A 131 -27.70 8.44 -17.90
CA VAL A 131 -26.75 7.40 -18.28
C VAL A 131 -27.47 6.15 -18.77
N LYS A 132 -26.79 5.29 -19.54
CA LYS A 132 -27.41 4.11 -20.14
C LYS A 132 -27.63 2.99 -19.13
N ASN A 133 -26.69 2.78 -18.21
CA ASN A 133 -26.73 1.68 -17.25
C ASN A 133 -26.03 2.02 -15.92
N VAL A 134 -26.06 1.08 -14.98
CA VAL A 134 -25.51 1.25 -13.63
C VAL A 134 -23.97 1.29 -13.65
N GLU A 135 -23.34 0.54 -14.54
CA GLU A 135 -21.88 0.47 -14.69
C GLU A 135 -21.32 1.83 -15.14
N GLU A 136 -22.00 2.50 -16.09
CA GLU A 136 -21.68 3.86 -16.50
C GLU A 136 -21.84 4.86 -15.35
N CYS A 137 -22.92 4.73 -14.56
CA CYS A 137 -23.10 5.56 -13.36
C CYS A 137 -21.96 5.37 -12.34
N GLN A 138 -21.57 4.12 -12.09
CA GLN A 138 -20.47 3.78 -11.19
C GLN A 138 -19.13 4.34 -11.71
N LYS A 139 -18.90 4.26 -13.02
CA LYS A 139 -17.71 4.84 -13.66
C LYS A 139 -17.68 6.36 -13.49
N ILE A 140 -18.79 7.06 -13.73
CA ILE A 140 -18.89 8.51 -13.52
C ILE A 140 -18.64 8.87 -12.06
N CYS A 141 -19.20 8.12 -11.10
CA CYS A 141 -18.91 8.33 -9.68
C CYS A 141 -17.41 8.11 -9.37
N THR A 142 -16.84 7.02 -9.87
CA THR A 142 -15.41 6.70 -9.70
C THR A 142 -14.51 7.78 -10.28
N ASN A 143 -14.96 8.47 -11.34
CA ASN A 143 -14.25 9.56 -12.00
C ASN A 143 -14.70 10.97 -11.58
N SER A 144 -15.47 11.10 -10.50
CA SER A 144 -15.82 12.39 -9.91
C SER A 144 -15.12 12.55 -8.56
N ILE A 145 -14.38 13.64 -8.36
CA ILE A 145 -13.51 13.82 -7.17
C ILE A 145 -14.29 13.75 -5.85
N HIS A 146 -15.51 14.30 -5.82
CA HIS A 146 -16.35 14.34 -4.62
C HIS A 146 -17.29 13.14 -4.49
N CYS A 147 -17.43 12.28 -5.50
CA CYS A 147 -18.39 11.18 -5.42
C CYS A 147 -17.86 10.04 -4.56
N GLN A 148 -18.62 9.70 -3.52
CA GLN A 148 -18.34 8.59 -2.62
C GLN A 148 -19.26 7.40 -2.92
N PHE A 149 -20.52 7.67 -3.23
CA PHE A 149 -21.53 6.68 -3.62
C PHE A 149 -22.56 7.28 -4.56
N PHE A 150 -23.34 6.43 -5.21
CA PHE A 150 -24.33 6.85 -6.19
C PHE A 150 -25.62 6.05 -6.06
N THR A 151 -26.69 6.59 -6.66
CA THR A 151 -27.94 5.86 -6.92
C THR A 151 -28.34 6.08 -8.37
N TYR A 152 -28.53 4.99 -9.10
CA TYR A 152 -29.03 4.95 -10.46
C TYR A 152 -30.50 4.54 -10.45
N ALA A 153 -31.36 5.39 -11.02
CA ALA A 153 -32.76 5.09 -11.27
C ALA A 153 -32.90 4.42 -12.64
N THR A 154 -33.42 3.20 -12.65
CA THR A 154 -33.54 2.40 -13.89
C THR A 154 -34.59 2.97 -14.83
N GLU A 155 -34.64 2.46 -16.07
CA GLU A 155 -35.69 2.79 -17.05
C GLU A 155 -37.11 2.54 -16.53
N ARG A 156 -37.28 1.61 -15.58
CA ARG A 156 -38.57 1.24 -14.97
C ARG A 156 -38.94 2.09 -13.76
N PHE A 157 -38.15 3.12 -13.44
CA PHE A 157 -38.42 3.96 -12.28
C PHE A 157 -39.75 4.73 -12.45
N TYR A 158 -40.52 4.82 -11.36
CA TYR A 158 -41.91 5.32 -11.40
C TYR A 158 -41.99 6.77 -11.92
N ASN A 159 -41.04 7.62 -11.51
CA ASN A 159 -40.97 8.99 -11.98
C ASN A 159 -40.21 9.06 -13.31
N ALA A 160 -40.93 9.37 -14.39
CA ALA A 160 -40.38 9.49 -15.74
C ALA A 160 -39.19 10.46 -15.84
N ALA A 161 -39.22 11.57 -15.08
CA ALA A 161 -38.14 12.55 -15.07
C ALA A 161 -36.82 11.98 -14.53
N TYR A 162 -36.86 10.96 -13.67
CA TYR A 162 -35.69 10.32 -13.07
C TYR A 162 -35.28 9.00 -13.74
N ARG A 163 -36.02 8.50 -14.73
CA ARG A 163 -35.61 7.29 -15.47
C ARG A 163 -34.24 7.47 -16.08
N ASN A 164 -33.35 6.50 -15.92
CA ASN A 164 -31.96 6.54 -16.36
C ASN A 164 -31.11 7.66 -15.71
N ALA A 165 -31.56 8.22 -14.59
CA ALA A 165 -30.79 9.23 -13.86
C ALA A 165 -29.74 8.57 -12.95
N CYS A 166 -28.50 9.03 -13.07
CA CYS A 166 -27.39 8.75 -12.16
C CYS A 166 -27.26 9.92 -11.18
N LEU A 167 -27.46 9.66 -9.90
CA LEU A 167 -27.31 10.65 -8.83
C LEU A 167 -25.98 10.39 -8.10
N LEU A 168 -25.02 11.31 -8.25
CA LEU A 168 -23.73 11.26 -7.54
C LEU A 168 -23.86 11.94 -6.18
N LYS A 169 -23.31 11.28 -5.15
CA LYS A 169 -23.55 11.66 -3.76
C LYS A 169 -22.28 11.62 -2.92
N ASN A 170 -22.29 12.45 -1.88
CA ASN A 170 -21.35 12.37 -0.77
C ASN A 170 -22.09 12.44 0.58
N GLY A 171 -21.38 12.06 1.64
CA GLY A 171 -21.84 12.09 3.02
C GLY A 171 -20.69 12.44 3.97
N PRO A 172 -21.00 12.88 5.20
CA PRO A 172 -20.01 13.44 6.12
C PRO A 172 -18.90 12.47 6.55
N GLY A 173 -19.10 11.16 6.42
CA GLY A 173 -18.09 10.14 6.73
C GLY A 173 -17.80 9.17 5.58
N GLY A 174 -18.12 9.51 4.33
CA GLY A 174 -18.05 8.55 3.23
C GLY A 174 -19.24 7.58 3.15
N THR A 175 -20.15 7.66 4.12
CA THR A 175 -21.30 6.77 4.26
C THR A 175 -22.61 7.50 3.97
N PRO A 176 -23.66 6.78 3.53
CA PRO A 176 -25.01 7.33 3.42
C PRO A 176 -25.54 7.86 4.76
N ILE A 177 -26.32 8.96 4.70
CA ILE A 177 -27.03 9.50 5.87
C ILE A 177 -28.25 8.66 6.26
N SER A 178 -28.78 7.90 5.30
CA SER A 178 -29.82 6.89 5.50
C SER A 178 -29.88 5.98 4.27
N ILE A 179 -30.40 4.77 4.44
CA ILE A 179 -30.66 3.85 3.33
C ILE A 179 -32.15 3.49 3.34
N LYS A 180 -32.81 3.66 2.19
CA LYS A 180 -34.23 3.36 2.02
C LYS A 180 -34.43 2.30 0.96
N VAL A 181 -35.36 1.40 1.20
CA VAL A 181 -35.78 0.39 0.23
C VAL A 181 -36.64 1.11 -0.81
N LEU A 182 -36.23 0.99 -2.07
CA LEU A 182 -36.89 1.65 -3.18
C LEU A 182 -36.77 0.77 -4.41
N THR A 183 -37.90 0.41 -5.01
CA THR A 183 -37.93 -0.43 -6.22
C THR A 183 -37.40 0.33 -7.42
N ASN A 184 -36.82 -0.40 -8.39
CA ASN A 184 -36.32 0.13 -9.66
C ASN A 184 -35.19 1.17 -9.52
N VAL A 185 -34.45 1.14 -8.41
CA VAL A 185 -33.17 1.82 -8.24
C VAL A 185 -32.06 0.84 -7.91
N VAL A 186 -30.83 1.28 -8.17
CA VAL A 186 -29.62 0.53 -7.89
C VAL A 186 -28.57 1.49 -7.33
N SER A 187 -27.99 1.19 -6.17
CA SER A 187 -26.96 2.03 -5.55
C SER A 187 -25.62 1.30 -5.48
N GLY A 188 -24.52 2.06 -5.43
CA GLY A 188 -23.17 1.50 -5.28
C GLY A 188 -22.18 2.54 -4.79
N PHE A 189 -20.96 2.11 -4.51
CA PHE A 189 -19.85 2.98 -4.08
C PHE A 189 -18.91 3.31 -5.24
N SER A 190 -18.17 4.39 -5.04
CA SER A 190 -17.04 4.79 -5.87
C SER A 190 -15.92 3.75 -5.81
N LEU A 191 -15.32 3.42 -6.96
CA LEU A 191 -14.25 2.43 -7.06
C LEU A 191 -12.85 3.05 -6.97
N LYS A 192 -12.72 4.28 -6.45
CA LYS A 192 -11.40 4.89 -6.19
C LYS A 192 -10.52 4.02 -5.28
N PRO A 193 -11.02 3.44 -4.15
CA PRO A 193 -10.21 2.53 -3.33
C PRO A 193 -9.85 1.20 -4.02
N CYS A 194 -10.42 0.92 -5.20
CA CYS A 194 -10.07 -0.21 -6.06
C CYS A 194 -8.98 0.14 -7.08
N ALA A 195 -8.45 1.37 -7.05
CA ALA A 195 -7.47 1.86 -8.01
C ALA A 195 -8.01 1.93 -9.47
N LEU A 196 -9.33 2.13 -9.63
CA LEU A 196 -10.01 2.16 -10.93
C LEU A 196 -10.36 3.57 -11.44
N SER A 197 -9.85 4.61 -10.75
CA SER A 197 -10.06 6.01 -11.16
C SER A 197 -9.22 6.38 -12.38
N GLU A 198 -9.85 7.07 -13.34
CA GLU A 198 -9.22 7.62 -14.55
C GLU A 198 -8.81 9.10 -14.37
N ILE A 199 -9.16 9.74 -13.24
CA ILE A 199 -8.77 11.13 -12.93
C ILE A 199 -7.24 11.32 -12.92
N GLY A 200 -6.50 10.24 -12.62
CA GLY A 200 -5.09 10.31 -12.25
C GLY A 200 -4.90 10.80 -10.81
N CYS A 201 -3.66 10.91 -10.37
CA CYS A 201 -3.34 11.44 -9.06
C CYS A 201 -2.08 12.30 -9.09
N ARG A 202 -2.02 13.26 -8.15
CA ARG A 202 -0.86 14.13 -7.98
C ARG A 202 -0.02 13.56 -6.83
N MET A 203 1.13 13.00 -7.18
CA MET A 203 2.09 12.46 -6.21
C MET A 203 2.99 13.55 -5.60
N ASP A 204 2.89 14.78 -6.12
CA ASP A 204 3.74 15.90 -5.71
C ASP A 204 3.55 16.24 -4.24
N ILE A 205 4.69 16.37 -3.55
CA ILE A 205 4.79 16.89 -2.19
C ILE A 205 5.52 18.23 -2.28
N PHE A 206 4.85 19.30 -1.88
CA PHE A 206 5.39 20.65 -1.91
C PHE A 206 6.00 21.00 -0.56
N GLN A 207 7.30 21.29 -0.56
CA GLN A 207 7.98 21.81 0.61
C GLN A 207 7.76 23.32 0.72
N HIS A 208 7.76 23.81 1.95
CA HIS A 208 7.60 25.22 2.31
C HIS A 208 6.31 25.84 1.73
N LEU A 209 5.20 25.10 1.78
CA LEU A 209 3.95 25.51 1.16
C LEU A 209 2.74 25.06 2.00
N THR A 210 1.72 25.93 2.09
CA THR A 210 0.44 25.63 2.75
C THR A 210 -0.76 25.80 1.84
N PHE A 211 -1.81 25.03 2.12
CA PHE A 211 -3.14 25.18 1.53
C PHE A 211 -4.09 25.78 2.57
N SER A 212 -4.86 26.80 2.18
CA SER A 212 -5.71 27.59 3.09
C SER A 212 -7.20 27.23 3.05
N ASP A 213 -7.55 26.11 2.41
CA ASP A 213 -8.94 25.64 2.28
C ASP A 213 -9.50 25.02 3.58
N VAL A 214 -10.71 24.45 3.48
CA VAL A 214 -11.50 23.94 4.62
C VAL A 214 -10.80 22.79 5.31
N ASP A 215 -10.48 22.98 6.59
CA ASP A 215 -10.00 21.94 7.49
C ASP A 215 -11.15 21.01 7.91
N ILE A 216 -11.00 19.73 7.59
CA ILE A 216 -11.96 18.68 7.98
C ILE A 216 -11.64 18.18 9.38
N THR A 217 -10.37 17.86 9.61
CA THR A 217 -9.85 17.35 10.87
C THR A 217 -8.33 17.53 10.92
N ARG A 218 -7.74 17.24 12.08
CA ARG A 218 -6.29 17.22 12.27
C ARG A 218 -5.85 15.94 12.97
N ALA A 219 -4.63 15.52 12.68
CA ALA A 219 -3.95 14.40 13.32
C ALA A 219 -2.50 14.77 13.62
N VAL A 220 -1.88 14.19 14.65
CA VAL A 220 -0.44 14.39 14.91
C VAL A 220 0.33 13.27 14.22
N THR A 221 1.27 13.62 13.35
CA THR A 221 1.98 12.66 12.50
C THR A 221 3.48 12.93 12.53
N PRO A 222 4.36 11.91 12.55
CA PRO A 222 5.80 12.12 12.64
C PRO A 222 6.43 12.69 11.36
N ASP A 223 5.80 12.50 10.20
CA ASP A 223 6.23 13.06 8.92
C ASP A 223 5.05 13.25 7.95
N ALA A 224 5.31 13.93 6.83
CA ALA A 224 4.32 14.24 5.81
C ALA A 224 3.80 13.00 5.06
N PHE A 225 4.52 11.88 5.05
CA PHE A 225 4.09 10.65 4.38
C PHE A 225 3.00 9.95 5.19
N VAL A 226 3.14 9.93 6.52
CA VAL A 226 2.05 9.47 7.41
C VAL A 226 0.81 10.35 7.24
N CYS A 227 1.00 11.66 7.18
CA CYS A 227 -0.08 12.61 6.90
C CYS A 227 -0.78 12.34 5.55
N GLN A 228 -0.02 12.05 4.49
CA GLN A 228 -0.57 11.70 3.18
C GLN A 228 -1.39 10.41 3.20
N THR A 229 -0.92 9.35 3.87
CA THR A 229 -1.67 8.09 3.97
C THR A 229 -2.96 8.30 4.78
N ILE A 230 -2.91 9.04 5.88
CA ILE A 230 -4.12 9.38 6.66
C ILE A 230 -5.11 10.15 5.80
N CYS A 231 -4.66 11.15 5.03
CA CYS A 231 -5.53 11.87 4.08
C CYS A 231 -6.08 10.94 2.99
N THR A 232 -5.27 10.02 2.47
CA THR A 232 -5.67 9.08 1.41
C THR A 232 -6.84 8.20 1.82
N TYR A 233 -6.85 7.74 3.08
CA TYR A 233 -7.89 6.86 3.60
C TYR A 233 -9.00 7.60 4.37
N HIS A 234 -8.89 8.93 4.51
CA HIS A 234 -9.95 9.74 5.10
C HIS A 234 -11.00 10.11 4.04
N PRO A 235 -12.29 9.77 4.20
CA PRO A 235 -13.30 9.83 3.14
C PRO A 235 -13.51 11.19 2.46
N ASN A 236 -13.24 12.28 3.18
CA ASN A 236 -13.44 13.64 2.67
C ASN A 236 -12.13 14.37 2.34
N CYS A 237 -10.96 13.80 2.69
CA CYS A 237 -9.70 14.49 2.50
C CYS A 237 -9.25 14.41 1.05
N LEU A 238 -8.99 15.56 0.43
CA LEU A 238 -8.51 15.65 -0.95
C LEU A 238 -7.04 16.08 -1.01
N PHE A 239 -6.61 16.85 -0.03
CA PHE A 239 -5.24 17.34 0.11
C PHE A 239 -4.97 17.69 1.58
N PHE A 240 -3.71 17.91 1.92
CA PHE A 240 -3.30 18.14 3.29
C PHE A 240 -2.20 19.20 3.39
N THR A 241 -2.03 19.72 4.60
CA THR A 241 -0.88 20.53 5.00
C THR A 241 -0.34 19.99 6.31
N PHE A 242 0.94 19.65 6.33
CA PHE A 242 1.70 19.14 7.47
C PHE A 242 2.68 20.20 7.97
N TYR A 243 2.60 20.53 9.25
CA TYR A 243 3.58 21.41 9.89
C TYR A 243 4.67 20.56 10.54
N THR A 244 5.91 20.79 10.12
CA THR A 244 7.05 19.99 10.56
C THR A 244 7.41 20.27 12.03
N LYS A 245 8.32 19.45 12.59
CA LYS A 245 8.88 19.68 13.92
C LYS A 245 9.58 21.05 14.09
N ALA A 246 9.99 21.70 12.99
CA ALA A 246 10.64 23.01 13.00
C ALA A 246 9.63 24.17 12.96
N TRP A 247 8.33 23.89 13.01
CA TRP A 247 7.30 24.93 13.00
C TRP A 247 7.39 25.84 14.22
N HIS A 248 7.15 27.13 14.01
CA HIS A 248 7.34 28.18 15.03
C HIS A 248 6.35 28.07 16.20
N LEU A 249 5.10 27.65 15.95
CA LEU A 249 4.09 27.43 16.99
C LEU A 249 4.18 26.00 17.54
N GLU A 250 4.66 25.85 18.78
CA GLU A 250 4.76 24.56 19.49
C GLU A 250 3.48 23.71 19.40
N PRO A 251 2.26 24.25 19.64
CA PRO A 251 1.04 23.43 19.63
C PRO A 251 0.65 22.88 18.25
N GLN A 252 1.28 23.40 17.18
CA GLN A 252 0.99 22.99 15.81
C GLN A 252 2.13 22.17 15.19
N ARG A 253 3.20 21.89 15.93
CA ARG A 253 4.28 21.02 15.45
C ARG A 253 3.76 19.60 15.23
N ASN A 254 4.16 19.01 14.11
CA ASN A 254 3.77 17.67 13.69
C ASN A 254 2.28 17.52 13.43
N VAL A 255 1.55 18.62 13.27
CA VAL A 255 0.12 18.58 12.99
C VAL A 255 -0.10 18.46 11.49
N CYS A 256 -0.85 17.43 11.12
CA CYS A 256 -1.38 17.16 9.80
C CYS A 256 -2.81 17.70 9.73
N PHE A 257 -3.03 18.71 8.89
CA PHE A 257 -4.36 19.25 8.60
C PHE A 257 -4.91 18.59 7.34
N LEU A 258 -6.03 17.89 7.49
CA LEU A 258 -6.74 17.22 6.40
C LEU A 258 -7.75 18.19 5.80
N LYS A 259 -7.64 18.45 4.50
CA LYS A 259 -8.35 19.54 3.84
C LYS A 259 -9.17 19.10 2.65
N THR A 260 -10.17 19.91 2.32
CA THR A 260 -11.02 19.77 1.14
C THR A 260 -11.45 21.13 0.60
N SER A 261 -11.97 21.17 -0.62
CA SER A 261 -12.50 22.38 -1.25
C SER A 261 -13.70 22.03 -2.13
N LYS A 262 -14.51 23.04 -2.50
CA LYS A 262 -15.65 22.84 -3.41
C LYS A 262 -15.22 22.52 -4.85
N SER A 263 -14.04 22.97 -5.26
CA SER A 263 -13.47 22.72 -6.59
C SER A 263 -12.77 21.37 -6.69
N GLY A 264 -12.44 20.75 -5.55
CA GLY A 264 -11.63 19.54 -5.48
C GLY A 264 -10.12 19.78 -5.58
N THR A 265 -9.69 21.03 -5.74
CA THR A 265 -8.28 21.45 -5.76
C THR A 265 -8.03 22.59 -4.76
N PRO A 266 -6.81 22.75 -4.24
CA PRO A 266 -6.47 23.87 -3.38
C PRO A 266 -6.73 25.23 -4.06
N SER A 267 -7.32 26.18 -3.35
CA SER A 267 -7.71 27.48 -3.92
C SER A 267 -6.53 28.44 -4.05
N SER A 268 -5.64 28.47 -3.06
CA SER A 268 -4.48 29.37 -3.03
C SER A 268 -3.31 28.74 -2.27
N PRO A 269 -2.30 28.20 -2.98
CA PRO A 269 -1.06 27.78 -2.34
C PRO A 269 -0.28 29.01 -1.87
N THR A 270 0.16 29.00 -0.61
CA THR A 270 0.97 30.09 -0.03
C THR A 270 2.33 29.58 0.40
N PRO A 271 3.45 30.26 0.03
CA PRO A 271 4.78 29.93 0.52
C PRO A 271 4.86 30.12 2.02
N GLN A 272 5.38 29.13 2.73
CA GLN A 272 5.40 29.12 4.18
C GLN A 272 6.46 28.13 4.67
N GLU A 273 7.51 28.64 5.31
CA GLU A 273 8.60 27.80 5.80
C GLU A 273 8.13 26.75 6.82
N ASN A 274 8.80 25.60 6.86
CA ASN A 274 8.49 24.49 7.77
C ASN A 274 7.09 23.86 7.63
N ALA A 275 6.38 24.14 6.53
CA ALA A 275 5.17 23.44 6.13
C ALA A 275 5.40 22.57 4.89
N ILE A 276 4.69 21.45 4.79
CA ILE A 276 4.71 20.54 3.65
C ILE A 276 3.27 20.25 3.25
N SER A 277 2.91 20.42 1.98
CA SER A 277 1.56 20.13 1.51
C SER A 277 1.56 19.08 0.40
N GLY A 278 0.46 18.36 0.24
CA GLY A 278 0.33 17.30 -0.76
C GLY A 278 -1.12 16.88 -0.98
N TYR A 279 -1.32 15.90 -1.84
CA TYR A 279 -2.65 15.42 -2.22
C TYR A 279 -2.95 14.03 -1.65
N SER A 280 -4.24 13.73 -1.53
CA SER A 280 -4.76 12.37 -1.35
C SER A 280 -4.38 11.51 -2.56
N LEU A 281 -3.95 10.29 -2.30
CA LEU A 281 -3.57 9.33 -3.34
C LEU A 281 -4.74 8.42 -3.75
N LEU A 282 -5.96 8.67 -3.25
CA LEU A 282 -7.08 7.76 -3.42
C LEU A 282 -7.50 7.57 -4.89
N THR A 283 -7.19 8.53 -5.75
CA THR A 283 -7.46 8.46 -7.20
C THR A 283 -6.33 7.80 -8.00
N CYS A 284 -5.23 7.40 -7.35
CA CYS A 284 -4.14 6.69 -7.99
C CYS A 284 -4.53 5.26 -8.39
N LYS A 285 -3.86 4.73 -9.42
CA LYS A 285 -3.95 3.31 -9.80
C LYS A 285 -3.09 2.40 -8.90
N THR A 286 -2.16 2.98 -8.15
CA THR A 286 -1.40 2.31 -7.09
C THR A 286 -1.67 3.06 -5.80
N LEU A 287 -2.28 2.37 -4.83
CA LEU A 287 -2.61 2.97 -3.54
C LEU A 287 -1.51 2.62 -2.51
N PRO A 288 -1.13 3.56 -1.63
CA PRO A 288 -0.23 3.24 -0.53
C PRO A 288 -0.89 2.22 0.40
N GLU A 289 -0.11 1.41 1.12
CA GLU A 289 -0.70 0.58 2.17
C GLU A 289 -1.32 1.44 3.28
N PRO A 290 -2.43 0.99 3.90
CA PRO A 290 -3.07 1.71 5.00
C PRO A 290 -2.32 1.55 6.34
N CYS A 291 -0.99 1.39 6.30
CA CYS A 291 -0.16 1.18 7.47
C CYS A 291 1.23 1.83 7.31
N HIS A 292 1.96 1.92 8.42
CA HIS A 292 3.30 2.53 8.46
C HIS A 292 4.29 1.64 9.19
N SER A 293 5.26 1.10 8.45
CA SER A 293 6.29 0.20 9.00
C SER A 293 7.51 0.92 9.58
N LYS A 294 7.70 2.19 9.22
CA LYS A 294 8.86 2.98 9.62
C LYS A 294 8.92 3.16 11.14
N ILE A 295 10.13 2.96 11.68
CA ILE A 295 10.48 3.22 13.09
C ILE A 295 11.18 4.58 13.17
N TYR A 296 10.78 5.39 14.15
CA TYR A 296 11.27 6.74 14.41
C TYR A 296 12.17 6.73 15.64
N SER A 297 13.49 6.77 15.42
CA SER A 297 14.48 6.85 16.48
C SER A 297 14.57 8.25 17.09
N GLY A 298 14.78 8.33 18.40
CA GLY A 298 14.91 9.60 19.12
C GLY A 298 13.56 10.29 19.39
N VAL A 299 12.47 9.53 19.37
CA VAL A 299 11.10 10.05 19.40
C VAL A 299 10.21 9.23 20.34
N ASP A 300 9.36 9.89 21.11
CA ASP A 300 8.29 9.29 21.92
C ASP A 300 6.90 9.70 21.39
N PHE A 301 6.05 8.71 21.14
CA PHE A 301 4.66 8.89 20.74
C PHE A 301 3.73 8.82 21.94
N GLU A 302 3.20 9.96 22.39
CA GLU A 302 2.29 10.03 23.53
C GLU A 302 0.87 9.55 23.15
N GLY A 303 0.19 8.94 24.12
CA GLY A 303 -1.14 8.37 23.98
C GLY A 303 -1.60 7.69 25.26
N GLU A 304 -2.80 7.12 25.24
CA GLU A 304 -3.32 6.29 26.32
C GLU A 304 -2.48 5.00 26.40
N GLU A 305 -1.92 4.72 27.58
CA GLU A 305 -1.11 3.52 27.80
C GLU A 305 -2.01 2.28 27.93
N LEU A 306 -1.85 1.35 27.00
CA LEU A 306 -2.60 0.11 26.95
C LEU A 306 -1.96 -0.98 27.79
N ASN A 307 -0.64 -1.14 27.64
CA ASN A 307 0.14 -2.13 28.35
C ASN A 307 1.63 -1.77 28.29
N VAL A 308 2.41 -2.26 29.26
CA VAL A 308 3.86 -2.15 29.29
C VAL A 308 4.47 -3.53 29.37
N THR A 309 5.39 -3.83 28.47
CA THR A 309 6.10 -5.12 28.42
C THR A 309 7.61 -4.91 28.31
N PHE A 310 8.41 -5.90 28.67
CA PHE A 310 9.87 -5.86 28.48
C PHE A 310 10.25 -6.79 27.34
N VAL A 311 10.83 -6.23 26.28
CA VAL A 311 11.15 -6.94 25.04
C VAL A 311 12.56 -6.61 24.58
N GLU A 312 13.12 -7.49 23.77
CA GLU A 312 14.48 -7.36 23.25
C GLU A 312 14.44 -6.64 21.90
N GLY A 313 14.64 -5.32 21.92
CA GLY A 313 14.72 -4.51 20.72
C GLY A 313 13.38 -3.96 20.20
N VAL A 314 13.51 -2.91 19.38
CA VAL A 314 12.37 -2.12 18.88
C VAL A 314 11.48 -2.90 17.90
N SER A 315 12.05 -3.78 17.08
CA SER A 315 11.29 -4.61 16.14
C SER A 315 10.36 -5.59 16.86
N VAL A 316 10.82 -6.19 17.96
CA VAL A 316 10.00 -7.07 18.80
C VAL A 316 8.91 -6.26 19.51
N CYS A 317 9.19 -5.01 19.89
CA CYS A 317 8.16 -4.10 20.43
C CYS A 317 7.07 -3.80 19.37
N GLN A 318 7.44 -3.56 18.11
CA GLN A 318 6.48 -3.37 17.02
C GLN A 318 5.64 -4.63 16.77
N GLU A 319 6.27 -5.82 16.77
CA GLU A 319 5.56 -7.09 16.63
C GLU A 319 4.59 -7.32 17.79
N THR A 320 5.00 -6.99 19.02
CA THR A 320 4.18 -7.07 20.23
C THR A 320 2.95 -6.15 20.12
N CYS A 321 3.14 -4.92 19.66
CA CYS A 321 2.04 -4.00 19.35
C CYS A 321 1.14 -4.53 18.24
N THR A 322 1.71 -5.14 17.20
CA THR A 322 0.96 -5.70 16.07
C THR A 322 0.09 -6.89 16.49
N LYS A 323 0.60 -7.76 17.36
CA LYS A 323 -0.12 -8.91 17.92
C LYS A 323 -1.24 -8.48 18.87
N MET A 324 -1.10 -7.34 19.56
CA MET A 324 -2.12 -6.78 20.42
C MET A 324 -3.09 -5.90 19.63
N ILE A 325 -4.24 -6.46 19.22
CA ILE A 325 -5.17 -5.83 18.26
C ILE A 325 -5.61 -4.40 18.58
N ARG A 326 -5.61 -4.00 19.86
CA ARG A 326 -5.95 -2.63 20.31
C ARG A 326 -4.78 -1.65 20.21
N CYS A 327 -3.54 -2.12 20.27
CA CYS A 327 -2.35 -1.28 20.17
C CYS A 327 -2.26 -0.64 18.77
N GLN A 328 -2.23 0.69 18.73
CA GLN A 328 -2.17 1.47 17.49
C GLN A 328 -0.73 1.90 17.19
N PHE A 329 0.02 2.28 18.22
CA PHE A 329 1.40 2.70 18.14
C PHE A 329 2.13 2.36 19.46
N PHE A 330 3.46 2.45 19.45
CA PHE A 330 4.30 2.09 20.59
C PHE A 330 5.49 3.03 20.73
N THR A 331 6.05 3.05 21.95
CA THR A 331 7.36 3.64 22.25
C THR A 331 8.22 2.59 22.96
N TYR A 332 9.40 2.32 22.41
CA TYR A 332 10.44 1.49 23.01
C TYR A 332 11.50 2.37 23.68
N SER A 333 11.71 2.22 24.99
CA SER A 333 12.72 2.98 25.72
C SER A 333 14.11 2.40 25.52
N LEU A 334 15.09 3.29 25.37
CA LEU A 334 16.53 2.98 25.31
C LEU A 334 17.26 3.46 26.56
N ARG A 335 16.52 3.94 27.58
CA ARG A 335 17.09 4.42 28.83
C ARG A 335 17.58 3.24 29.68
N PRO A 336 18.80 3.27 30.25
CA PRO A 336 19.31 2.18 31.08
C PRO A 336 18.39 1.81 32.25
N GLU A 337 17.72 2.79 32.87
CA GLU A 337 16.77 2.59 33.97
C GLU A 337 15.48 1.86 33.55
N ASP A 338 15.14 1.90 32.25
CA ASP A 338 13.97 1.22 31.68
C ASP A 338 14.33 -0.17 31.12
N CYS A 339 15.57 -0.63 31.28
CA CYS A 339 16.06 -1.91 30.79
C CYS A 339 16.35 -2.90 31.93
N ARG A 340 16.01 -4.17 31.70
CA ARG A 340 16.27 -5.32 32.59
C ARG A 340 17.09 -6.34 31.81
N GLY A 341 18.42 -6.25 31.93
CA GLY A 341 19.34 -6.99 31.06
C GLY A 341 19.19 -6.51 29.62
N GLU A 342 18.97 -7.43 28.68
CA GLU A 342 18.81 -7.13 27.25
C GLU A 342 17.39 -6.66 26.86
N LYS A 343 16.43 -6.73 27.79
CA LYS A 343 15.03 -6.37 27.53
C LYS A 343 14.70 -4.99 28.07
N CYS A 344 14.20 -4.10 27.23
CA CYS A 344 13.78 -2.77 27.64
C CYS A 344 12.28 -2.58 27.56
N LYS A 345 11.80 -1.53 28.24
CA LYS A 345 10.40 -1.14 28.33
C LYS A 345 9.82 -0.82 26.94
N CYS A 346 8.77 -1.54 26.58
CA CYS A 346 7.93 -1.34 25.41
C CYS A 346 6.53 -0.90 25.88
N SER A 347 6.22 0.39 25.73
CA SER A 347 4.90 0.96 26.03
C SER A 347 4.01 0.86 24.80
N LEU A 348 2.95 0.06 24.90
CA LEU A 348 1.91 -0.10 23.89
C LEU A 348 0.83 0.95 24.12
N ARG A 349 0.45 1.70 23.08
CA ARG A 349 -0.42 2.87 23.22
C ARG A 349 -1.54 2.91 22.18
N LEU A 350 -2.57 3.67 22.51
CA LEU A 350 -3.68 3.99 21.62
C LEU A 350 -4.20 5.42 21.84
N SER A 351 -5.06 5.87 20.93
CA SER A 351 -5.76 7.14 20.94
C SER A 351 -7.13 6.97 20.24
N LEU A 352 -7.90 8.07 20.20
CA LEU A 352 -9.23 8.09 19.58
C LEU A 352 -9.18 7.91 18.06
N ASP A 353 -8.21 8.54 17.39
CA ASP A 353 -8.11 8.63 15.94
C ASP A 353 -7.02 7.73 15.33
N GLY A 354 -6.26 7.01 16.17
CA GLY A 354 -5.16 6.15 15.70
C GLY A 354 -3.80 6.83 15.64
N SER A 355 -3.73 8.13 15.93
CA SER A 355 -2.51 8.94 15.88
C SER A 355 -2.01 9.29 17.29
N PRO A 356 -0.71 9.52 17.49
CA PRO A 356 -0.20 10.05 18.76
C PRO A 356 -0.94 11.33 19.18
N THR A 357 -1.10 11.57 20.47
CA THR A 357 -1.65 12.84 20.97
C THR A 357 -0.58 13.94 20.98
N ARG A 358 0.68 13.56 21.13
CA ARG A 358 1.87 14.42 21.05
C ARG A 358 3.07 13.60 20.59
N ILE A 359 4.01 14.26 19.90
CA ILE A 359 5.28 13.68 19.49
C ILE A 359 6.40 14.51 20.13
N THR A 360 7.23 13.87 20.95
CA THR A 360 8.38 14.52 21.59
C THR A 360 9.69 14.00 20.99
N TYR A 361 10.62 14.91 20.72
CA TYR A 361 11.92 14.62 20.11
C TYR A 361 13.05 14.71 21.13
N GLY A 362 14.20 14.09 20.82
CA GLY A 362 15.39 14.13 21.67
C GLY A 362 15.31 13.16 22.85
N THR A 363 14.36 12.22 22.81
CA THR A 363 14.20 11.18 23.81
C THR A 363 15.12 10.01 23.52
N GLN A 364 15.65 9.34 24.55
CA GLN A 364 16.29 8.03 24.40
C GLN A 364 15.22 6.94 24.20
N ALA A 365 14.51 7.00 23.09
CA ALA A 365 13.43 6.08 22.75
C ALA A 365 13.23 6.00 21.24
N SER A 366 12.60 4.92 20.78
CA SER A 366 12.21 4.72 19.39
C SER A 366 10.73 4.39 19.32
N SER A 367 9.98 5.07 18.45
CA SER A 367 8.53 4.90 18.33
C SER A 367 8.12 4.40 16.94
N GLY A 368 6.94 3.80 16.84
CA GLY A 368 6.42 3.31 15.57
C GLY A 368 4.94 2.96 15.65
N TYR A 369 4.37 2.58 14.52
CA TYR A 369 2.97 2.16 14.42
C TYR A 369 2.83 0.63 14.40
N SER A 370 1.64 0.16 14.77
CA SER A 370 1.22 -1.23 14.60
C SER A 370 1.10 -1.59 13.12
N LEU A 371 1.53 -2.80 12.75
CA LEU A 371 1.43 -3.32 11.38
C LEU A 371 0.11 -4.06 11.12
N ARG A 372 -0.85 -3.97 12.04
CA ARG A 372 -2.11 -4.73 11.97
C ARG A 372 -2.95 -4.41 10.72
N LEU A 373 -2.82 -3.20 10.17
CA LEU A 373 -3.49 -2.80 8.93
C LEU A 373 -2.67 -3.09 7.66
N CYS A 374 -1.41 -3.52 7.79
CA CYS A 374 -0.60 -3.86 6.64
C CYS A 374 -1.16 -5.10 5.93
N ARG A 375 -1.03 -5.14 4.61
CA ARG A 375 -1.40 -6.32 3.83
C ARG A 375 -0.30 -7.36 3.95
N SER A 376 -0.24 -8.06 5.07
CA SER A 376 0.62 -9.22 5.21
C SER A 376 0.02 -10.39 4.40
N GLY A 377 0.47 -10.52 3.15
CA GLY A 377 0.16 -11.61 2.23
C GLY A 377 -0.18 -11.12 0.80
N ASP A 378 0.60 -11.60 -0.16
CA ASP A 378 0.23 -11.93 -1.54
C ASP A 378 -0.84 -11.04 -2.25
N SER A 379 -0.52 -9.77 -2.53
CA SER A 379 -0.66 -9.16 -3.87
C SER A 379 -0.20 -7.69 -3.88
N SER A 380 0.61 -7.37 -4.90
CA SER A 380 1.30 -6.10 -5.23
C SER A 380 2.38 -5.61 -4.26
N VAL A 381 3.31 -6.50 -3.86
CA VAL A 381 4.58 -6.09 -3.19
C VAL A 381 5.55 -5.46 -4.19
N CYS A 382 5.10 -4.62 -5.13
CA CYS A 382 6.05 -3.98 -6.05
C CYS A 382 6.65 -2.74 -5.37
N THR A 383 7.97 -2.71 -5.23
CA THR A 383 8.70 -1.67 -4.49
C THR A 383 9.10 -0.56 -5.46
N THR A 384 8.86 0.70 -5.08
CA THR A 384 9.47 1.88 -5.72
C THR A 384 10.61 2.38 -4.84
N LYS A 385 11.74 2.78 -5.44
CA LYS A 385 12.98 3.18 -4.73
C LYS A 385 12.70 4.08 -3.51
N THR A 386 13.22 3.69 -2.35
CA THR A 386 13.28 4.54 -1.14
C THR A 386 14.47 5.51 -1.24
N ASN A 387 14.21 6.80 -1.02
CA ASN A 387 15.17 7.88 -1.20
C ASN A 387 16.46 7.73 -0.35
N THR A 388 17.60 7.56 -1.03
CA THR A 388 18.91 8.06 -0.59
C THR A 388 19.64 8.68 -1.80
N ARG A 389 20.02 9.96 -1.68
CA ARG A 389 20.70 10.75 -2.71
C ARG A 389 22.21 10.47 -2.69
N ILE A 390 22.78 9.86 -3.73
CA ILE A 390 24.21 10.01 -4.11
C ILE A 390 24.32 9.94 -5.65
N VAL A 391 25.07 10.86 -6.27
CA VAL A 391 25.15 11.07 -7.74
C VAL A 391 26.55 10.71 -8.25
N GLY A 392 26.62 9.93 -9.33
CA GLY A 392 27.88 9.44 -9.94
C GLY A 392 27.89 7.91 -9.95
N GLY A 393 28.34 7.26 -11.04
CA GLY A 393 28.43 5.79 -11.10
C GLY A 393 29.21 5.27 -9.91
N THR A 394 28.53 4.64 -8.96
CA THR A 394 29.07 4.30 -7.64
C THR A 394 28.56 2.93 -7.21
N ASN A 395 29.27 2.34 -6.26
CA ASN A 395 28.84 1.10 -5.61
C ASN A 395 27.44 1.27 -5.01
N SER A 396 26.59 0.28 -5.22
CA SER A 396 25.30 0.17 -4.54
C SER A 396 25.49 -0.30 -3.09
N SER A 397 24.40 -0.29 -2.33
CA SER A 397 24.34 -0.80 -0.97
C SER A 397 23.28 -1.89 -0.84
N TRP A 398 23.38 -2.71 0.19
CA TRP A 398 22.41 -3.77 0.48
C TRP A 398 20.97 -3.25 0.50
N GLY A 399 20.08 -3.93 -0.23
CA GLY A 399 18.64 -3.62 -0.25
C GLY A 399 18.26 -2.37 -1.05
N GLU A 400 19.20 -1.69 -1.69
CA GLU A 400 18.92 -0.49 -2.48
C GLU A 400 18.15 -0.81 -3.77
N TRP A 401 18.47 -1.95 -4.39
CA TRP A 401 17.86 -2.41 -5.64
C TRP A 401 17.38 -3.87 -5.50
N PRO A 402 16.38 -4.13 -4.65
CA PRO A 402 16.01 -5.49 -4.24
C PRO A 402 15.38 -6.32 -5.35
N TRP A 403 15.07 -5.72 -6.50
CA TRP A 403 14.59 -6.44 -7.68
C TRP A 403 15.72 -6.94 -8.58
N GLN A 404 16.95 -6.42 -8.44
CA GLN A 404 18.07 -6.81 -9.28
C GLN A 404 18.44 -8.28 -9.03
N VAL A 405 18.57 -9.05 -10.12
CA VAL A 405 19.11 -10.42 -10.08
C VAL A 405 20.33 -10.56 -10.97
N SER A 406 21.17 -11.53 -10.61
CA SER A 406 22.33 -11.99 -11.37
C SER A 406 21.98 -13.31 -12.04
N LEU A 407 21.91 -13.31 -13.37
CA LEU A 407 21.74 -14.50 -14.19
C LEU A 407 23.12 -15.07 -14.50
N GLN A 408 23.41 -16.24 -13.97
CA GLN A 408 24.70 -16.91 -14.13
C GLN A 408 24.54 -18.22 -14.86
N VAL A 409 25.57 -18.60 -15.60
CA VAL A 409 25.63 -19.89 -16.27
C VAL A 409 26.75 -20.72 -15.68
N LYS A 410 26.43 -21.98 -15.39
CA LYS A 410 27.36 -22.98 -14.87
C LYS A 410 27.68 -24.01 -15.96
N LEU A 411 28.79 -23.79 -16.65
CA LEU A 411 29.40 -24.77 -17.55
C LEU A 411 30.63 -25.38 -16.88
N ARG A 412 31.84 -25.00 -17.30
CA ARG A 412 33.10 -25.40 -16.64
C ARG A 412 33.39 -24.58 -15.39
N ALA A 413 33.16 -23.28 -15.49
CA ALA A 413 33.17 -22.33 -14.38
C ALA A 413 31.80 -21.66 -14.31
N GLN A 414 31.47 -21.14 -13.14
CA GLN A 414 30.27 -20.33 -12.96
C GLN A 414 30.60 -18.88 -13.29
N SER A 415 29.84 -18.26 -14.18
CA SER A 415 30.06 -16.88 -14.62
C SER A 415 28.76 -16.10 -14.73
N HIS A 416 28.80 -14.84 -14.33
CA HIS A 416 27.74 -13.87 -14.61
C HIS A 416 27.63 -13.59 -16.11
N LEU A 417 26.41 -13.64 -16.65
CA LEU A 417 26.14 -13.28 -18.04
C LEU A 417 25.23 -12.05 -18.15
N CYS A 418 24.13 -12.03 -17.39
CA CYS A 418 23.09 -11.01 -17.55
C CYS A 418 22.49 -10.56 -16.22
N GLY A 419 21.91 -9.36 -16.26
CA GLY A 419 20.99 -8.88 -15.23
C GLY A 419 19.55 -9.34 -15.48
N GLY A 420 18.71 -9.20 -14.46
CA GLY A 420 17.26 -9.32 -14.58
C GLY A 420 16.57 -8.55 -13.47
N SER A 421 15.24 -8.45 -13.56
CA SER A 421 14.40 -7.80 -12.56
C SER A 421 13.31 -8.74 -12.06
N ILE A 422 13.18 -8.90 -10.74
CA ILE A 422 12.04 -9.58 -10.13
C ILE A 422 10.80 -8.74 -10.41
N ILE A 423 9.76 -9.33 -11.00
CA ILE A 423 8.47 -8.66 -11.26
C ILE A 423 7.29 -9.36 -10.58
N GLY A 424 7.55 -10.52 -9.95
CA GLY A 424 6.55 -11.28 -9.18
C GLY A 424 7.22 -12.42 -8.41
N HIS A 425 6.46 -13.17 -7.62
CA HIS A 425 7.01 -14.21 -6.72
C HIS A 425 7.75 -15.31 -7.50
N GLN A 426 7.31 -15.62 -8.71
CA GLN A 426 7.92 -16.63 -9.57
C GLN A 426 8.40 -16.05 -10.91
N TRP A 427 8.52 -14.72 -11.02
CA TRP A 427 8.72 -14.08 -12.32
C TRP A 427 9.90 -13.13 -12.29
N VAL A 428 10.85 -13.38 -13.20
CA VAL A 428 11.95 -12.49 -13.53
C VAL A 428 11.80 -12.03 -14.98
N LEU A 429 11.93 -10.73 -15.19
CA LEU A 429 11.99 -10.10 -16.51
C LEU A 429 13.45 -9.84 -16.89
N THR A 430 13.82 -10.18 -18.11
CA THR A 430 15.17 -9.94 -18.66
C THR A 430 15.12 -9.78 -20.17
N ALA A 431 16.28 -9.65 -20.81
CA ALA A 431 16.43 -9.58 -22.26
C ALA A 431 16.41 -10.97 -22.90
N ALA A 432 15.90 -11.08 -24.12
CA ALA A 432 15.86 -12.33 -24.86
C ALA A 432 17.25 -12.76 -25.33
N HIS A 433 18.08 -11.81 -25.78
CA HIS A 433 19.41 -12.10 -26.30
C HIS A 433 20.36 -12.74 -25.27
N CYS A 434 20.05 -12.63 -23.97
CA CYS A 434 20.81 -13.30 -22.91
C CYS A 434 20.85 -14.82 -23.08
N PHE A 435 19.89 -15.39 -23.82
CA PHE A 435 19.75 -16.82 -24.05
C PHE A 435 20.23 -17.26 -25.44
N ASP A 436 20.79 -16.35 -26.23
CA ASP A 436 21.33 -16.67 -27.55
C ASP A 436 22.47 -17.67 -27.45
N GLY A 437 22.35 -18.79 -28.18
CA GLY A 437 23.36 -19.85 -28.18
C GLY A 437 23.40 -20.72 -26.92
N LEU A 438 22.48 -20.54 -25.95
CA LEU A 438 22.43 -21.29 -24.69
C LEU A 438 21.01 -21.86 -24.41
N PRO A 439 20.59 -22.92 -25.11
CA PRO A 439 19.23 -23.45 -25.03
C PRO A 439 18.93 -24.28 -23.76
N LEU A 440 19.95 -24.61 -22.97
CA LEU A 440 19.82 -25.51 -21.82
C LEU A 440 19.43 -24.73 -20.56
N LEU A 441 18.20 -24.92 -20.06
CA LEU A 441 17.70 -24.20 -18.88
C LEU A 441 18.38 -24.65 -17.57
N ASN A 442 18.85 -25.89 -17.50
CA ASN A 442 19.44 -26.49 -16.31
C ASN A 442 20.84 -25.93 -15.95
N VAL A 443 21.50 -25.22 -16.87
CA VAL A 443 22.80 -24.58 -16.60
C VAL A 443 22.67 -23.16 -16.03
N TRP A 444 21.44 -22.61 -15.99
CA TRP A 444 21.17 -21.27 -15.50
C TRP A 444 20.89 -21.26 -14.00
N HIS A 445 21.60 -20.41 -13.27
CA HIS A 445 21.39 -20.14 -11.86
C HIS A 445 21.03 -18.66 -11.67
N ILE A 446 19.94 -18.41 -10.93
CA ILE A 446 19.43 -17.06 -10.68
C ILE A 446 19.69 -16.70 -9.23
N TYR A 447 20.54 -15.71 -9.00
CA TYR A 447 20.84 -15.19 -7.68
C TYR A 447 20.12 -13.86 -7.46
N SER A 448 19.40 -13.75 -6.36
CA SER A 448 18.71 -12.53 -5.91
C SER A 448 19.28 -12.07 -4.58
N GLY A 449 19.12 -10.79 -4.26
CA GLY A 449 19.63 -10.22 -3.02
C GLY A 449 21.13 -10.37 -2.85
N ILE A 450 21.91 -10.21 -3.93
CA ILE A 450 23.38 -10.22 -3.90
C ILE A 450 23.89 -8.80 -4.15
N LEU A 451 24.91 -8.39 -3.41
CA LEU A 451 25.65 -7.15 -3.66
C LEU A 451 26.97 -7.40 -4.38
N ASN A 452 27.78 -8.35 -3.90
CA ASN A 452 29.08 -8.70 -4.49
C ASN A 452 29.06 -10.08 -5.15
N LEU A 453 29.53 -10.19 -6.38
CA LEU A 453 29.61 -11.48 -7.08
C LEU A 453 30.57 -12.46 -6.38
N SER A 454 31.61 -11.96 -5.71
CA SER A 454 32.58 -12.77 -4.96
C SER A 454 32.01 -13.45 -3.73
N GLU A 455 30.82 -13.04 -3.26
CA GLU A 455 30.12 -13.69 -2.13
C GLU A 455 29.37 -14.96 -2.56
N ILE A 456 29.28 -15.23 -3.86
CA ILE A 456 28.63 -16.43 -4.38
C ILE A 456 29.59 -17.62 -4.24
N THR A 457 29.21 -18.53 -3.34
CA THR A 457 29.92 -19.77 -3.02
C THR A 457 29.14 -20.98 -3.55
N LYS A 458 29.63 -22.20 -3.32
CA LYS A 458 28.92 -23.42 -3.73
C LYS A 458 27.65 -23.66 -2.91
N GLU A 459 27.62 -23.08 -1.72
CA GLU A 459 26.55 -23.20 -0.73
C GLU A 459 25.49 -22.10 -0.88
N THR A 460 25.76 -21.06 -1.68
CA THR A 460 24.82 -19.95 -1.91
C THR A 460 23.56 -20.47 -2.62
N PRO A 461 22.37 -20.26 -2.04
CA PRO A 461 21.12 -20.69 -2.66
C PRO A 461 20.85 -19.90 -3.95
N PHE A 462 20.32 -20.58 -4.96
CA PHE A 462 19.92 -20.00 -6.23
C PHE A 462 18.54 -20.50 -6.63
N SER A 463 17.85 -19.74 -7.48
CA SER A 463 16.60 -20.16 -8.10
C SER A 463 16.86 -20.82 -9.45
N GLN A 464 16.12 -21.91 -9.73
CA GLN A 464 16.14 -22.63 -11.01
C GLN A 464 15.05 -22.12 -11.94
N ILE A 465 15.29 -22.27 -13.24
CA ILE A 465 14.33 -21.92 -14.30
C ILE A 465 13.38 -23.10 -14.53
N LYS A 466 12.08 -22.88 -14.31
CA LYS A 466 11.02 -23.81 -14.69
C LYS A 466 10.61 -23.66 -16.14
N GLU A 467 10.51 -22.41 -16.59
CA GLU A 467 10.03 -22.07 -17.93
C GLU A 467 10.70 -20.77 -18.39
N LEU A 468 11.19 -20.78 -19.63
CA LEU A 468 11.72 -19.60 -20.30
C LEU A 468 10.79 -19.23 -21.45
N ILE A 469 10.27 -18.00 -21.43
CA ILE A 469 9.33 -17.49 -22.42
C ILE A 469 10.02 -16.33 -23.14
N ILE A 470 10.55 -16.62 -24.33
CA ILE A 470 11.11 -15.62 -25.23
C ILE A 470 9.98 -15.06 -26.11
N HIS A 471 9.99 -13.76 -26.36
CA HIS A 471 9.00 -13.13 -27.23
C HIS A 471 9.01 -13.75 -28.64
N GLN A 472 7.83 -14.15 -29.16
CA GLN A 472 7.71 -14.91 -30.42
C GLN A 472 8.29 -14.19 -31.65
N ASN A 473 8.29 -12.86 -31.64
CA ASN A 473 8.82 -12.03 -32.72
C ASN A 473 10.31 -11.65 -32.54
N TYR A 474 10.98 -12.12 -31.48
CA TYR A 474 12.40 -11.86 -31.28
C TYR A 474 13.22 -12.62 -32.33
N LYS A 475 14.12 -11.92 -33.02
CA LYS A 475 15.09 -12.52 -33.95
C LYS A 475 16.47 -11.90 -33.76
N ILE A 476 17.49 -12.75 -33.73
CA ILE A 476 18.90 -12.36 -33.63
C ILE A 476 19.32 -11.45 -34.81
N SER A 477 18.70 -11.63 -35.98
CA SER A 477 19.01 -10.89 -37.22
C SER A 477 18.37 -9.50 -37.33
N ASP A 478 17.28 -9.24 -36.60
CA ASP A 478 16.40 -8.07 -36.84
C ASP A 478 16.76 -6.87 -35.95
N GLY A 479 18.02 -6.81 -35.52
CA GLY A 479 18.59 -5.63 -34.88
C GLY A 479 18.33 -5.47 -33.37
N GLY A 480 17.41 -6.22 -32.76
CA GLY A 480 17.10 -6.13 -31.32
C GLY A 480 15.67 -5.67 -30.99
N GLY A 481 14.75 -5.69 -31.96
CA GLY A 481 13.31 -5.56 -31.68
C GLY A 481 12.78 -6.72 -30.83
N HIS A 482 11.83 -6.42 -29.93
CA HIS A 482 11.20 -7.41 -29.03
C HIS A 482 12.20 -8.20 -28.16
N ASP A 483 13.30 -7.56 -27.75
CA ASP A 483 14.33 -8.15 -26.89
C ASP A 483 13.85 -8.27 -25.42
N ILE A 484 12.92 -9.19 -25.19
CA ILE A 484 12.27 -9.40 -23.90
C ILE A 484 12.03 -10.89 -23.67
N ALA A 485 12.40 -11.36 -22.48
CA ALA A 485 12.14 -12.71 -22.02
C ALA A 485 11.61 -12.73 -20.58
N LEU A 486 10.70 -13.66 -20.32
CA LEU A 486 10.20 -13.97 -18.98
C LEU A 486 10.76 -15.29 -18.51
N ILE A 487 11.27 -15.30 -17.29
CA ILE A 487 11.71 -16.50 -16.61
C ILE A 487 10.70 -16.81 -15.52
N LYS A 488 10.14 -18.01 -15.57
CA LYS A 488 9.35 -18.59 -14.47
C LYS A 488 10.27 -19.41 -13.58
N LEU A 489 10.30 -19.08 -12.29
CA LEU A 489 11.11 -19.78 -11.30
C LEU A 489 10.44 -21.09 -10.88
N GLU A 490 11.23 -22.11 -10.59
CA GLU A 490 10.73 -23.41 -10.10
C GLU A 490 10.06 -23.26 -8.73
N THR A 491 10.71 -22.54 -7.82
CA THR A 491 10.21 -22.22 -6.48
C THR A 491 9.90 -20.72 -6.37
N PRO A 492 8.78 -20.32 -5.75
CA PRO A 492 8.51 -18.92 -5.42
C PRO A 492 9.60 -18.29 -4.54
N LEU A 493 9.94 -17.04 -4.82
CA LEU A 493 10.80 -16.22 -3.99
C LEU A 493 10.07 -15.79 -2.72
N ASN A 494 10.78 -15.89 -1.60
CA ASN A 494 10.36 -15.34 -0.32
C ASN A 494 10.82 -13.89 -0.24
N TYR A 495 9.88 -12.93 -0.22
CA TYR A 495 10.28 -11.53 -0.19
C TYR A 495 10.93 -11.13 1.12
N THR A 496 12.02 -10.36 1.01
CA THR A 496 12.78 -9.76 2.12
C THR A 496 13.21 -8.35 1.72
N GLU A 497 13.80 -7.57 2.60
CA GLU A 497 14.36 -6.24 2.26
C GLU A 497 15.40 -6.27 1.12
N PHE A 498 15.95 -7.45 0.78
CA PHE A 498 16.96 -7.62 -0.26
C PHE A 498 16.44 -8.29 -1.53
N GLN A 499 15.21 -8.81 -1.51
CA GLN A 499 14.56 -9.47 -2.65
C GLN A 499 13.06 -9.11 -2.71
N LYS A 500 12.70 -8.16 -3.57
CA LYS A 500 11.32 -7.69 -3.78
C LYS A 500 11.12 -7.33 -5.26
N PRO A 501 9.90 -7.44 -5.82
CA PRO A 501 9.67 -7.12 -7.21
C PRO A 501 9.66 -5.61 -7.45
N ILE A 502 10.02 -5.20 -8.68
CA ILE A 502 9.80 -3.85 -9.20
C ILE A 502 8.42 -3.75 -9.84
N CYS A 503 7.83 -2.56 -9.81
CA CYS A 503 6.57 -2.28 -10.51
C CYS A 503 6.79 -2.18 -12.02
N LEU A 504 5.92 -2.81 -12.81
CA LEU A 504 5.87 -2.58 -14.26
C LEU A 504 5.19 -1.23 -14.55
N PRO A 505 5.63 -0.50 -15.59
CA PRO A 505 4.98 0.74 -16.00
C PRO A 505 3.54 0.46 -16.45
N SER A 506 2.62 1.36 -16.12
CA SER A 506 1.23 1.24 -16.55
C SER A 506 1.11 1.59 -18.04
N LYS A 507 0.20 0.92 -18.76
CA LYS A 507 -0.12 1.29 -20.15
C LYS A 507 -0.62 2.73 -20.31
N ALA A 508 -1.03 3.38 -19.21
CA ALA A 508 -1.47 4.78 -19.19
C ALA A 508 -0.33 5.79 -18.99
N ASP A 509 0.89 5.33 -18.67
CA ASP A 509 2.05 6.19 -18.42
C ASP A 509 2.84 6.53 -19.70
N THR A 510 2.26 6.31 -20.88
CA THR A 510 2.94 6.52 -22.17
C THR A 510 3.41 7.96 -22.40
N ASN A 511 2.85 8.93 -21.68
CA ASN A 511 3.22 10.35 -21.73
C ASN A 511 3.93 10.84 -20.46
N THR A 512 4.23 9.96 -19.50
CA THR A 512 4.90 10.34 -18.25
C THR A 512 6.38 10.59 -18.49
N ILE A 513 6.85 11.78 -18.12
CA ILE A 513 8.27 12.13 -18.22
C ILE A 513 8.99 11.64 -16.96
N TYR A 514 9.76 10.56 -17.08
CA TYR A 514 10.61 10.08 -15.99
C TYR A 514 11.92 10.87 -15.94
N THR A 515 12.09 11.68 -14.90
CA THR A 515 13.28 12.56 -14.73
C THR A 515 14.37 11.95 -13.82
N ASN A 516 14.10 10.83 -13.17
CA ASN A 516 14.99 10.20 -12.20
C ASN A 516 15.16 8.70 -12.50
N CYS A 517 15.82 8.39 -13.60
CA CYS A 517 16.02 7.02 -14.07
C CYS A 517 17.38 6.48 -13.62
N TRP A 518 17.41 5.21 -13.23
CA TRP A 518 18.64 4.56 -12.75
C TRP A 518 18.87 3.26 -13.50
N VAL A 519 20.14 2.99 -13.81
CA VAL A 519 20.58 1.69 -14.30
C VAL A 519 21.45 1.04 -13.24
N THR A 520 21.27 -0.26 -13.08
CA THR A 520 21.98 -1.10 -12.11
C THR A 520 22.52 -2.35 -12.79
N GLY A 521 23.70 -2.81 -12.35
CA GLY A 521 24.28 -4.04 -12.87
C GLY A 521 25.74 -4.25 -12.48
N TRP A 522 26.27 -5.41 -12.85
CA TRP A 522 27.68 -5.78 -12.65
C TRP A 522 28.51 -5.64 -13.94
N GLY A 523 28.00 -4.87 -14.91
CA GLY A 523 28.64 -4.64 -16.21
C GLY A 523 29.99 -3.90 -16.12
N PHE A 524 30.54 -3.56 -17.28
CA PHE A 524 31.85 -2.92 -17.40
C PHE A 524 31.78 -1.44 -17.03
N THR A 525 32.76 -0.95 -16.26
CA THR A 525 32.91 0.48 -15.94
C THR A 525 33.71 1.27 -16.97
N LYS A 526 34.30 0.57 -17.96
CA LYS A 526 35.14 1.13 -19.04
C LYS A 526 34.95 0.30 -20.31
N GLU A 527 35.25 0.90 -21.47
CA GLU A 527 35.00 0.34 -22.80
C GLU A 527 35.71 -0.98 -23.13
N LYS A 528 36.68 -1.37 -22.29
CA LYS A 528 37.35 -2.69 -22.29
C LYS A 528 37.66 -3.14 -20.85
N GLY A 529 36.76 -2.86 -19.91
CA GLY A 529 36.95 -3.14 -18.49
C GLY A 529 36.74 -4.59 -18.10
N GLU A 530 36.81 -4.87 -16.80
CA GLU A 530 36.38 -6.14 -16.20
C GLU A 530 34.99 -5.98 -15.58
N ILE A 531 34.27 -7.11 -15.48
CA ILE A 531 33.00 -7.20 -14.73
C ILE A 531 33.25 -6.70 -13.31
N GLN A 532 32.35 -5.84 -12.81
CA GLN A 532 32.50 -5.31 -11.46
C GLN A 532 32.07 -6.34 -10.43
N ASN A 533 32.84 -6.46 -9.34
CA ASN A 533 32.47 -7.34 -8.24
C ASN A 533 31.22 -6.82 -7.52
N THR A 534 31.20 -5.54 -7.14
CA THR A 534 30.10 -4.89 -6.44
C THR A 534 29.07 -4.34 -7.42
N LEU A 535 27.77 -4.51 -7.13
CA LEU A 535 26.67 -3.97 -7.93
C LEU A 535 26.84 -2.46 -8.10
N GLN A 536 26.84 -2.00 -9.35
CA GLN A 536 26.94 -0.58 -9.67
C GLN A 536 25.55 0.04 -9.86
N LYS A 537 25.46 1.35 -9.63
CA LYS A 537 24.28 2.17 -9.96
C LYS A 537 24.69 3.46 -10.65
N ALA A 538 23.93 3.89 -11.64
CA ALA A 538 24.13 5.17 -12.32
C ALA A 538 22.78 5.85 -12.57
N ASN A 539 22.69 7.14 -12.22
CA ASN A 539 21.56 7.99 -12.63
C ASN A 539 21.81 8.43 -14.08
N ILE A 540 20.83 8.20 -14.95
CA ILE A 540 20.89 8.57 -16.36
C ILE A 540 19.58 9.23 -16.81
N PRO A 541 19.62 10.31 -17.60
CA PRO A 541 18.41 10.94 -18.12
C PRO A 541 17.87 10.15 -19.32
N LEU A 542 16.55 10.16 -19.50
CA LEU A 542 15.93 9.68 -20.73
C LEU A 542 16.25 10.62 -21.90
N VAL A 543 16.50 10.04 -23.07
CA VAL A 543 16.75 10.74 -24.33
C VAL A 543 15.53 10.55 -25.25
N PRO A 544 14.95 11.63 -25.80
CA PRO A 544 13.85 11.52 -26.74
C PRO A 544 14.19 10.64 -27.95
N SER A 545 13.23 9.85 -28.43
CA SER A 545 13.45 8.91 -29.55
C SER A 545 14.01 9.60 -30.80
N GLU A 546 13.56 10.81 -31.11
CA GLU A 546 14.05 11.60 -32.25
C GLU A 546 15.53 11.97 -32.11
N GLU A 547 15.98 12.28 -30.90
CA GLU A 547 17.38 12.59 -30.62
C GLU A 547 18.24 11.32 -30.68
N CYS A 548 17.70 10.20 -30.18
CA CYS A 548 18.35 8.90 -30.27
C CYS A 548 18.52 8.44 -31.72
N GLN A 549 17.48 8.57 -32.55
CA GLN A 549 17.49 8.21 -33.97
C GLN A 549 18.52 9.02 -34.78
N LYS A 550 18.76 10.29 -34.44
CA LYS A 550 19.77 11.13 -35.10
C LYS A 550 21.20 10.60 -34.89
N LYS A 551 21.44 9.95 -33.75
CA LYS A 551 22.74 9.38 -33.41
C LYS A 551 22.92 7.96 -33.99
N TYR A 552 21.86 7.16 -34.01
CA TYR A 552 21.88 5.81 -34.61
C TYR A 552 21.31 5.80 -36.03
N ARG A 553 22.10 6.27 -37.00
CA ARG A 553 21.63 6.39 -38.40
C ARG A 553 21.43 5.07 -39.11
N ASP A 554 22.21 4.05 -38.73
CA ASP A 554 22.20 2.73 -39.36
C ASP A 554 21.19 1.77 -38.71
N TYR A 555 20.35 2.29 -37.80
CA TYR A 555 19.42 1.50 -37.00
C TYR A 555 18.08 2.20 -36.81
N GLU A 556 16.96 1.49 -36.98
CA GLU A 556 15.62 2.04 -36.78
C GLU A 556 15.19 1.92 -35.30
N ILE A 557 15.06 3.05 -34.61
CA ILE A 557 14.56 3.13 -33.23
C ILE A 557 13.03 3.12 -33.26
N THR A 558 12.44 2.00 -32.84
CA THR A 558 10.99 1.82 -32.84
C THR A 558 10.33 2.40 -31.58
N LYS A 559 8.99 2.54 -31.60
CA LYS A 559 8.18 2.97 -30.43
C LYS A 559 8.22 1.98 -29.25
N GLN A 560 8.78 0.78 -29.44
CA GLN A 560 8.96 -0.23 -28.39
C GLN A 560 10.31 -0.09 -27.67
N MET A 561 11.13 0.89 -28.07
CA MET A 561 12.46 1.15 -27.53
C MET A 561 12.48 2.48 -26.80
N ILE A 562 13.37 2.59 -25.82
CA ILE A 562 13.68 3.83 -25.10
C ILE A 562 15.19 4.01 -25.05
N CYS A 563 15.64 5.26 -25.09
CA CYS A 563 17.06 5.61 -25.00
C CYS A 563 17.31 6.43 -23.74
N ALA A 564 18.50 6.29 -23.16
CA ALA A 564 18.92 7.02 -21.97
C ALA A 564 20.44 7.24 -22.01
N GLY A 565 20.91 8.36 -21.46
CA GLY A 565 22.33 8.72 -21.48
C GLY A 565 22.56 10.23 -21.54
N TYR A 566 23.78 10.66 -21.20
CA TYR A 566 24.19 12.07 -21.25
C TYR A 566 24.66 12.47 -22.65
N LYS A 567 24.48 13.75 -23.02
CA LYS A 567 24.93 14.28 -24.32
C LYS A 567 26.44 14.22 -24.47
N GLU A 568 27.14 14.44 -23.35
CA GLU A 568 28.59 14.49 -23.23
C GLU A 568 29.23 13.10 -23.11
N GLY A 569 28.43 12.02 -23.03
CA GLY A 569 28.90 10.66 -22.80
C GLY A 569 29.35 10.39 -21.36
N GLY A 570 30.02 9.24 -21.14
CA GLY A 570 30.73 8.92 -19.88
C GLY A 570 29.92 8.23 -18.76
N LYS A 571 28.58 8.14 -18.86
CA LYS A 571 27.73 7.34 -17.96
C LYS A 571 26.67 6.60 -18.76
N ASP A 572 26.79 5.28 -18.83
CA ASP A 572 25.95 4.43 -19.66
C ASP A 572 25.92 2.97 -19.14
N ALA A 573 24.94 2.19 -19.60
CA ALA A 573 24.77 0.77 -19.30
C ALA A 573 25.76 -0.08 -20.09
N TRP A 574 27.05 0.00 -19.77
CA TRP A 574 28.07 -0.74 -20.53
C TRP A 574 28.10 -2.22 -20.18
N GLY A 575 27.54 -3.03 -21.07
CA GLY A 575 27.46 -4.47 -20.91
C GLY A 575 26.71 -5.19 -22.03
N PHE A 576 26.78 -4.73 -23.27
CA PHE A 576 26.20 -5.44 -24.41
C PHE A 576 27.06 -5.29 -25.66
N ARG A 577 27.52 -6.41 -26.24
CA ARG A 577 27.82 -6.42 -27.67
C ARG A 577 26.48 -6.22 -28.38
N ARG A 578 26.27 -4.99 -28.90
CA ARG A 578 25.10 -4.52 -29.65
C ARG A 578 23.83 -4.24 -28.85
N SER A 579 23.91 -3.54 -27.72
CA SER A 579 22.81 -2.60 -27.40
C SER A 579 23.28 -1.20 -27.77
N LEU A 580 22.48 -0.50 -28.55
CA LEU A 580 22.70 0.88 -28.96
C LEU A 580 22.69 1.76 -27.71
N SER A 581 23.87 2.03 -27.19
CA SER A 581 24.11 2.95 -26.09
C SER A 581 25.32 3.83 -26.43
N LEU A 582 25.32 5.06 -25.91
CA LEU A 582 25.96 6.23 -26.53
C LEU A 582 27.47 6.31 -26.38
#